data_AF-A0A7K3LI23-F1
#
_entry.id   AF-A0A7K3LI23-F1
#
_cell.length_a   1.000
_cell.length_b   1.000
_cell.length_c   1.000
_cell.angle_alpha   90.00
_cell.angle_beta   90.00
_cell.angle_gamma   90.00
#
_symmetry.space_group_name_H-M   'P 1'
#
loop_
_entity.id
_entity.type
_entity.pdbx_description
1 polymer ?
#
loop_
_entity_poly.entity_id
_entity_poly.type
_entity_poly.pdbx_seq_one_letter_code
_entity_poly.pdbx_strand_id
1 'polypeptide(L)'
;MGSHDAGNDRGPNPRFDPEDTKVTTYIDYDNGIVVMRQNPSAELNIDGAPVRVEVGVPRGSVTQTPDGSVRIKYDAANPLAPGVSADPRGPLGSHRLSVNGDLVFTPGPDGVHVDGTRTDYPSLEVYQDLPGGSTRTVLIDPAQSGSTNGPLFNLPFHHEVGIGGKAFAPFDHGGNWNPRFDVRSPLPATDFGPTVAPPAVPSPSGRPGGVPA
;
A
#
# COMPACT_ATOMS: atom_id res chain seq x y z
N MET A 1 -28.51 -7.83 -16.29
CA MET A 1 -28.77 -7.31 -14.93
C MET A 1 -27.64 -7.85 -14.06
N GLY A 2 -26.75 -6.98 -13.60
CA GLY A 2 -25.48 -7.40 -12.99
C GLY A 2 -25.40 -6.98 -11.52
N SER A 3 -24.77 -7.83 -10.71
CA SER A 3 -24.26 -7.47 -9.38
C SER A 3 -23.01 -6.60 -9.51
N HIS A 4 -22.63 -5.92 -8.44
CA HIS A 4 -21.42 -5.11 -8.36
C HIS A 4 -20.83 -5.10 -6.96
N ASP A 5 -19.54 -4.79 -6.84
CA ASP A 5 -18.90 -4.64 -5.53
C ASP A 5 -19.29 -3.32 -4.87
N ALA A 6 -19.58 -3.36 -3.57
CA ALA A 6 -19.83 -2.19 -2.75
C ALA A 6 -18.61 -1.26 -2.71
N GLY A 7 -18.84 0.04 -2.89
CA GLY A 7 -17.85 1.09 -2.63
C GLY A 7 -17.69 1.38 -1.14
N ASN A 8 -17.11 2.54 -0.82
CA ASN A 8 -17.13 3.11 0.55
C ASN A 8 -17.93 4.43 0.59
N ASP A 9 -18.51 4.84 -0.55
CA ASP A 9 -19.40 6.00 -0.71
C ASP A 9 -18.98 7.29 0.01
N ARG A 10 -17.68 7.60 -0.03
CA ARG A 10 -17.11 8.79 0.58
C ARG A 10 -16.01 9.44 -0.25
N GLY A 11 -15.73 10.70 0.05
CA GLY A 11 -14.55 11.43 -0.42
C GLY A 11 -13.37 11.33 0.56
N PRO A 12 -12.28 12.05 0.27
CA PRO A 12 -11.15 12.14 1.17
C PRO A 12 -11.51 12.68 2.55
N ASN A 13 -11.02 12.02 3.59
CA ASN A 13 -11.25 12.44 4.98
C ASN A 13 -10.05 12.11 5.86
N PRO A 14 -9.33 13.10 6.44
CA PRO A 14 -8.22 12.84 7.36
C PRO A 14 -8.65 12.22 8.70
N ARG A 15 -9.95 12.17 8.98
CA ARG A 15 -10.55 11.57 10.19
C ARG A 15 -11.44 10.37 9.84
N PHE A 16 -11.07 9.65 8.78
CA PHE A 16 -11.81 8.44 8.36
C PHE A 16 -11.73 7.36 9.44
N ASP A 17 -12.79 6.56 9.58
CA ASP A 17 -12.66 5.30 10.31
C ASP A 17 -11.96 4.28 9.39
N PRO A 18 -11.01 3.47 9.87
CA PRO A 18 -10.41 2.40 9.08
C PRO A 18 -11.42 1.48 8.36
N GLU A 19 -12.66 1.36 8.83
CA GLU A 19 -13.74 0.61 8.16
C GLU A 19 -14.26 1.29 6.88
N ASP A 20 -14.07 2.60 6.73
CA ASP A 20 -14.46 3.38 5.55
C ASP A 20 -13.45 3.26 4.39
N THR A 21 -12.57 2.25 4.39
CA THR A 21 -11.58 2.02 3.34
C THR A 21 -11.75 0.65 2.71
N LYS A 22 -11.04 0.38 1.61
CA LYS A 22 -10.82 -1.01 1.17
C LYS A 22 -9.57 -1.60 1.81
N VAL A 23 -8.52 -0.80 1.87
CA VAL A 23 -7.24 -1.16 2.45
C VAL A 23 -6.75 0.03 3.26
N THR A 24 -6.19 -0.24 4.44
CA THR A 24 -5.52 0.76 5.26
C THR A 24 -4.16 0.24 5.68
N THR A 25 -3.15 1.09 5.57
CA THR A 25 -1.80 0.81 6.06
C THR A 25 -1.39 1.90 7.04
N TYR A 26 -0.91 1.52 8.21
CA TYR A 26 -0.35 2.40 9.23
C TYR A 26 1.15 2.21 9.32
N ILE A 27 1.90 3.31 9.37
CA ILE A 27 3.34 3.32 9.65
C ILE A 27 3.53 4.14 10.93
N ASP A 28 3.91 3.46 12.00
CA ASP A 28 4.30 4.07 13.26
C ASP A 28 5.83 4.08 13.36
N TYR A 29 6.42 5.23 13.04
CA TYR A 29 7.86 5.42 13.06
C TYR A 29 8.45 5.37 14.46
N ASP A 30 7.69 5.79 15.48
CA ASP A 30 8.18 5.87 16.86
C ASP A 30 8.30 4.47 17.48
N ASN A 31 7.34 3.58 17.14
CA ASN A 31 7.32 2.20 17.64
C ASN A 31 7.91 1.19 16.64
N GLY A 32 8.22 1.61 15.41
CA GLY A 32 8.74 0.73 14.37
C GLY A 32 7.72 -0.32 13.90
N ILE A 33 6.44 0.06 13.84
CA ILE A 33 5.33 -0.84 13.51
C ILE A 33 4.75 -0.47 12.15
N VAL A 34 4.51 -1.47 11.31
CA VAL A 34 3.70 -1.32 10.09
C VAL A 34 2.54 -2.31 10.14
N VAL A 35 1.31 -1.81 9.99
CA VAL A 35 0.09 -2.62 9.99
C VAL A 35 -0.62 -2.44 8.66
N MET A 36 -1.06 -3.54 8.05
CA MET A 36 -1.89 -3.52 6.85
C MET A 36 -3.19 -4.27 7.11
N ARG A 37 -4.31 -3.66 6.74
CA ARG A 37 -5.66 -4.21 6.89
C ARG A 37 -6.39 -4.14 5.56
N GLN A 38 -7.15 -5.19 5.23
CA GLN A 38 -8.14 -5.19 4.17
C GLN A 38 -9.53 -5.39 4.77
N ASN A 39 -10.48 -4.56 4.34
CA ASN A 39 -11.89 -4.70 4.74
C ASN A 39 -12.59 -5.76 3.89
N PRO A 40 -13.70 -6.34 4.40
CA PRO A 40 -14.49 -7.29 3.63
C PRO A 40 -14.94 -6.70 2.28
N SER A 41 -14.96 -7.53 1.25
CA SER A 41 -15.64 -7.22 0.00
C SER A 41 -17.08 -7.68 0.09
N ALA A 42 -18.00 -6.85 -0.38
CA ALA A 42 -19.43 -7.18 -0.46
C ALA A 42 -19.92 -7.04 -1.90
N GLU A 43 -20.52 -8.10 -2.44
CA GLU A 43 -21.25 -8.08 -3.70
C GLU A 43 -22.68 -7.63 -3.43
N LEU A 44 -23.15 -6.62 -4.15
CA LEU A 44 -24.49 -6.06 -4.06
C LEU A 44 -25.30 -6.44 -5.30
N ASN A 45 -26.59 -6.72 -5.11
CA ASN A 45 -27.55 -6.78 -6.20
C ASN A 45 -27.91 -5.37 -6.70
N ILE A 46 -28.80 -5.27 -7.69
CA ILE A 46 -29.16 -3.98 -8.32
C ILE A 46 -29.92 -3.03 -7.38
N ASP A 47 -30.63 -3.59 -6.40
CA ASP A 47 -31.33 -2.89 -5.32
C ASP A 47 -30.41 -2.55 -4.13
N GLY A 48 -29.11 -2.87 -4.21
CA GLY A 48 -28.10 -2.52 -3.21
C GLY A 48 -28.06 -3.45 -1.99
N ALA A 49 -28.86 -4.51 -1.96
CA ALA A 49 -28.80 -5.52 -0.90
C ALA A 49 -27.57 -6.42 -1.10
N PRO A 50 -26.86 -6.77 0.01
CA PRO A 50 -25.71 -7.66 -0.06
C PRO A 50 -26.14 -9.08 -0.44
N VAL A 51 -25.43 -9.65 -1.42
CA VAL A 51 -25.61 -11.02 -1.90
C VAL A 51 -24.55 -11.94 -1.29
N ARG A 52 -23.30 -11.47 -1.26
CA ARG A 52 -22.16 -12.23 -0.78
C ARG A 52 -21.15 -11.31 -0.12
N VAL A 53 -20.52 -11.79 0.94
CA VAL A 53 -19.43 -11.10 1.65
C VAL A 53 -18.27 -12.07 1.82
N GLU A 54 -17.07 -11.63 1.49
CA GLU A 54 -15.84 -12.40 1.66
C GLU A 54 -14.73 -11.52 2.23
N VAL A 55 -13.84 -12.13 3.01
CA VAL A 55 -12.71 -11.44 3.65
C VAL A 55 -11.40 -11.87 2.98
N GLY A 56 -10.68 -10.88 2.45
CA GLY A 56 -9.33 -11.06 1.90
C GLY A 56 -8.26 -10.87 2.96
N VAL A 57 -7.08 -11.43 2.71
CA VAL A 57 -5.87 -11.14 3.49
C VAL A 57 -4.93 -10.34 2.60
N PRO A 58 -4.59 -9.10 2.96
CA PRO A 58 -3.66 -8.32 2.15
C PRO A 58 -2.27 -8.93 2.24
N ARG A 59 -1.51 -8.79 1.16
CA ARG A 59 -0.12 -9.25 1.05
C ARG A 59 0.77 -8.07 0.75
N GLY A 60 2.05 -8.23 1.03
CA GLY A 60 3.01 -7.19 0.78
C GLY A 60 4.30 -7.40 1.53
N SER A 61 5.20 -6.43 1.39
CA SER A 61 6.46 -6.42 2.10
C SER A 61 6.90 -5.00 2.43
N VAL A 62 7.71 -4.91 3.48
CA VAL A 62 8.26 -3.66 4.00
C VAL A 62 9.78 -3.73 3.94
N THR A 63 10.39 -2.65 3.47
CA THR A 63 11.85 -2.45 3.52
C THR A 63 12.12 -1.06 4.08
N GLN A 64 13.15 -0.92 4.91
CA GLN A 64 13.54 0.37 5.48
C GLN A 64 15.01 0.69 5.17
N THR A 65 15.27 1.93 4.78
CA THR A 65 16.63 2.47 4.59
C THR A 65 17.17 3.10 5.89
N PRO A 66 18.51 3.29 6.01
CA PRO A 66 19.11 3.88 7.21
C PRO A 66 18.68 5.32 7.53
N ASP A 67 18.21 6.08 6.54
CA ASP A 67 17.67 7.43 6.73
C ASP A 67 16.23 7.44 7.26
N GLY A 68 15.66 6.25 7.50
CA GLY A 68 14.30 6.08 7.98
C GLY A 68 13.26 5.95 6.88
N SER A 69 13.60 6.06 5.59
CA SER A 69 12.61 5.88 4.53
C SER A 69 12.06 4.45 4.51
N VAL A 70 10.75 4.31 4.34
CA VAL A 70 10.04 3.03 4.35
C VAL A 70 9.42 2.79 2.98
N ARG A 71 9.75 1.66 2.35
CA ARG A 71 9.11 1.18 1.12
C ARG A 71 8.11 0.10 1.48
N ILE A 72 6.89 0.23 0.98
CA ILE A 72 5.80 -0.73 1.14
C ILE A 72 5.33 -1.19 -0.23
N LYS A 73 5.52 -2.48 -0.50
CA LYS A 73 4.83 -3.17 -1.60
C LYS A 73 3.55 -3.76 -1.04
N TYR A 74 2.42 -3.51 -1.68
CA TYR A 74 1.13 -4.01 -1.21
C TYR A 74 0.31 -4.61 -2.34
N ASP A 75 -0.51 -5.60 -1.99
CA ASP A 75 -1.47 -6.26 -2.85
C ASP A 75 -2.67 -6.69 -2.02
N ALA A 76 -3.83 -6.13 -2.33
CA ALA A 76 -5.11 -6.49 -1.78
C ALA A 76 -6.06 -6.89 -2.91
N ALA A 77 -6.07 -8.19 -3.20
CA ALA A 77 -6.99 -8.78 -4.15
C ALA A 77 -8.42 -8.79 -3.61
N ASN A 78 -9.40 -8.55 -4.48
CA ASN A 78 -10.81 -8.76 -4.13
C ASN A 78 -11.08 -10.28 -4.00
N PRO A 79 -11.43 -10.81 -2.81
CA PRO A 79 -11.73 -12.24 -2.62
C PRO A 79 -12.98 -12.72 -3.38
N LEU A 80 -13.83 -11.80 -3.86
CA LEU A 80 -14.99 -12.10 -4.71
C LEU A 80 -14.63 -12.19 -6.20
N ALA A 81 -13.48 -11.66 -6.61
CA ALA A 81 -13.06 -11.72 -8.01
C ALA A 81 -12.76 -13.17 -8.42
N PRO A 82 -13.00 -13.55 -9.68
CA PRO A 82 -12.62 -14.87 -10.18
C PRO A 82 -11.16 -15.18 -9.87
N GLY A 83 -10.88 -16.37 -9.30
CA GLY A 83 -9.53 -16.70 -8.82
C GLY A 83 -8.43 -16.51 -9.87
N VAL A 84 -8.73 -16.76 -11.16
CA VAL A 84 -7.79 -16.55 -12.28
C VAL A 84 -7.46 -15.09 -12.55
N SER A 85 -8.37 -14.15 -12.23
CA SER A 85 -8.14 -12.72 -12.50
C SER A 85 -7.32 -12.05 -11.42
N ALA A 86 -7.24 -12.63 -10.22
CA ALA A 86 -6.47 -12.11 -9.09
C ALA A 86 -5.18 -12.90 -8.81
N ASP A 87 -4.95 -14.05 -9.45
CA ASP A 87 -3.75 -14.86 -9.23
C ASP A 87 -2.51 -14.22 -9.90
N PRO A 88 -1.46 -13.86 -9.14
CA PRO A 88 -0.20 -13.39 -9.69
C PRO A 88 0.52 -14.38 -10.62
N ARG A 89 0.20 -15.68 -10.52
CA ARG A 89 0.73 -16.74 -11.39
C ARG A 89 -0.26 -17.14 -12.49
N GLY A 90 -1.41 -16.47 -12.55
CA GLY A 90 -2.45 -16.70 -13.54
C GLY A 90 -2.13 -16.10 -14.91
N PRO A 91 -3.01 -16.27 -15.90
CA PRO A 91 -2.80 -15.83 -17.27
C PRO A 91 -2.72 -14.30 -17.42
N LEU A 92 -3.24 -13.54 -16.45
CA LEU A 92 -3.11 -12.07 -16.42
C LEU A 92 -1.76 -11.61 -15.84
N GLY A 93 -1.04 -12.46 -15.11
CA GLY A 93 0.26 -12.12 -14.50
C GLY A 93 0.25 -10.81 -13.72
N SER A 94 1.01 -9.83 -14.21
CA SER A 94 1.09 -8.47 -13.65
C SER A 94 -0.16 -7.61 -13.89
N HIS A 95 -1.01 -7.99 -14.84
CA HIS A 95 -2.28 -7.31 -15.18
C HIS A 95 -3.47 -7.86 -14.38
N ARG A 96 -3.21 -8.48 -13.23
CA ARG A 96 -4.25 -9.03 -12.36
C ARG A 96 -5.14 -7.93 -11.77
N LEU A 97 -6.40 -8.26 -11.54
CA LEU A 97 -7.40 -7.40 -10.92
C LEU A 97 -7.21 -7.42 -9.40
N SER A 98 -6.22 -6.67 -8.92
CA SER A 98 -5.93 -6.49 -7.49
C SER A 98 -5.57 -5.04 -7.22
N VAL A 99 -5.90 -4.53 -6.03
CA VAL A 99 -5.47 -3.20 -5.61
C VAL A 99 -4.04 -3.31 -5.10
N ASN A 100 -3.08 -2.79 -5.85
CA ASN A 100 -1.66 -3.01 -5.55
C ASN A 100 -0.80 -1.78 -5.86
N GLY A 101 0.41 -1.76 -5.31
CA GLY A 101 1.35 -0.67 -5.50
C GLY A 101 2.67 -0.89 -4.77
N ASP A 102 3.58 0.03 -5.00
CA ASP A 102 4.93 0.10 -4.44
C ASP A 102 5.21 1.55 -4.08
N LEU A 103 5.07 1.89 -2.80
CA LEU A 103 5.15 3.26 -2.29
C LEU A 103 6.34 3.43 -1.36
N VAL A 104 7.02 4.55 -1.47
CA VAL A 104 8.10 4.98 -0.60
C VAL A 104 7.63 6.17 0.22
N PHE A 105 7.79 6.05 1.54
CA PHE A 105 7.50 7.06 2.54
C PHE A 105 8.83 7.58 3.08
N THR A 106 9.18 8.81 2.72
CA THR A 106 10.48 9.43 3.02
C THR A 106 10.29 10.51 4.08
N PRO A 107 10.80 10.33 5.31
CA PRO A 107 10.81 11.41 6.30
C PRO A 107 11.62 12.61 5.81
N GLY A 108 11.08 13.81 5.99
CA GLY A 108 11.75 15.07 5.66
C GLY A 108 11.50 16.16 6.71
N PRO A 109 12.18 17.32 6.60
CA PRO A 109 12.04 18.43 7.55
C PRO A 109 10.60 18.92 7.69
N ASP A 110 9.85 18.89 6.59
CA ASP A 110 8.45 19.32 6.55
C ASP A 110 7.47 18.17 6.83
N GLY A 111 7.94 16.98 7.22
CA GLY A 111 7.14 15.77 7.41
C GLY A 111 7.38 14.72 6.32
N VAL A 112 6.56 13.67 6.29
CA VAL A 112 6.72 12.55 5.35
C VAL A 112 6.29 12.95 3.94
N HIS A 113 7.09 12.56 2.94
CA HIS A 113 6.77 12.65 1.52
C HIS A 113 6.49 11.26 0.94
N VAL A 114 5.68 11.16 -0.11
CA VAL A 114 5.29 9.89 -0.73
C VAL A 114 5.61 9.89 -2.21
N ASP A 115 6.30 8.84 -2.66
CA ASP A 115 6.59 8.55 -4.06
C ASP A 115 6.30 7.10 -4.39
N GLY A 116 6.19 6.75 -5.67
CA GLY A 116 6.17 5.36 -6.12
C GLY A 116 5.15 5.09 -7.21
N THR A 117 4.62 3.87 -7.24
CA THR A 117 3.62 3.46 -8.23
C THR A 117 2.43 2.79 -7.56
N ARG A 118 1.26 2.94 -8.15
CA ARG A 118 0.04 2.30 -7.66
C ARG A 118 -0.93 2.03 -8.80
N THR A 119 -1.88 1.12 -8.58
CA THR A 119 -2.96 0.89 -9.55
C THR A 119 -3.81 2.14 -9.74
N ASP A 120 -4.35 2.34 -10.95
CA ASP A 120 -5.19 3.48 -11.32
C ASP A 120 -6.57 3.51 -10.61
N TYR A 121 -6.88 2.44 -9.89
CA TYR A 121 -8.08 2.29 -9.06
C TYR A 121 -7.73 1.55 -7.77
N PRO A 122 -8.35 1.86 -6.61
CA PRO A 122 -9.37 2.88 -6.34
C PRO A 122 -8.74 4.28 -6.15
N SER A 123 -9.28 5.14 -5.29
CA SER A 123 -8.55 6.35 -4.85
C SER A 123 -7.55 5.98 -3.75
N LEU A 124 -6.46 6.72 -3.63
CA LEU A 124 -5.49 6.65 -2.53
C LEU A 124 -5.50 7.98 -1.77
N GLU A 125 -5.44 7.90 -0.46
CA GLU A 125 -5.22 9.04 0.42
C GLU A 125 -4.15 8.69 1.45
N VAL A 126 -3.26 9.62 1.73
CA VAL A 126 -2.20 9.49 2.74
C VAL A 126 -2.25 10.71 3.64
N TYR A 127 -2.25 10.43 4.94
CA TYR A 127 -2.22 11.41 6.01
C TYR A 127 -1.06 11.13 6.93
N GLN A 128 -0.58 12.17 7.60
CA GLN A 128 0.44 12.07 8.64
C GLN A 128 -0.09 12.73 9.92
N ASP A 129 -0.11 11.96 10.99
CA ASP A 129 -0.32 12.47 12.34
C ASP A 129 0.99 13.03 12.88
N LEU A 130 0.94 14.25 13.42
CA LEU A 130 2.08 14.95 14.00
C LEU A 130 2.07 14.84 15.52
N PRO A 131 3.22 14.95 16.20
CA PRO A 131 3.31 14.83 17.66
C PRO A 131 2.40 15.79 18.45
N GLY A 132 1.98 16.91 17.86
CA GLY A 132 1.03 17.85 18.44
C GLY A 132 -0.45 17.43 18.37
N GLY A 133 -0.75 16.23 17.89
CA GLY A 133 -2.12 15.71 17.73
C GLY A 133 -2.86 16.25 16.51
N SER A 134 -2.19 17.01 15.64
CA SER A 134 -2.74 17.48 14.37
C SER A 134 -2.43 16.48 13.25
N THR A 135 -3.41 16.24 12.39
CA THR A 135 -3.24 15.47 11.16
C THR A 135 -3.02 16.40 9.97
N ARG A 136 -2.08 16.06 9.08
CA ARG A 136 -1.90 16.72 7.79
C ARG A 136 -2.19 15.77 6.63
N THR A 137 -2.66 16.33 5.53
CA THR A 137 -2.76 15.62 4.26
C THR A 137 -1.39 15.60 3.58
N VAL A 138 -0.95 14.40 3.19
CA VAL A 138 0.30 14.19 2.45
C VAL A 138 0.01 13.98 0.97
N LEU A 139 -0.98 13.15 0.65
CA LEU A 139 -1.36 12.83 -0.72
C LEU A 139 -2.86 12.58 -0.80
N ILE A 140 -3.54 13.17 -1.78
CA ILE A 140 -4.84 12.72 -2.26
C ILE A 140 -4.67 12.41 -3.73
N ASP A 141 -4.92 11.17 -4.10
CA ASP A 141 -4.80 10.68 -5.46
C ASP A 141 -6.10 9.96 -5.88
N PRO A 142 -6.99 10.65 -6.64
CA PRO A 142 -8.29 10.10 -7.02
C PRO A 142 -8.18 8.88 -7.92
N ALA A 143 -9.17 7.98 -7.84
CA ALA A 143 -9.34 6.94 -8.84
C ALA A 143 -9.49 7.54 -10.24
N GLN A 144 -8.93 6.88 -11.26
CA GLN A 144 -9.11 7.30 -12.65
C GLN A 144 -10.58 7.23 -13.11
N SER A 145 -11.41 6.43 -12.43
CA SER A 145 -12.85 6.37 -12.66
C SER A 145 -13.61 6.16 -11.34
N GLY A 146 -14.75 6.84 -11.17
CA GLY A 146 -15.72 6.55 -10.11
C GLY A 146 -16.83 5.57 -10.53
N SER A 147 -16.74 4.98 -11.73
CA SER A 147 -17.79 4.09 -12.26
C SER A 147 -17.70 2.68 -11.67
N THR A 148 -18.81 1.95 -11.68
CA THR A 148 -18.89 0.54 -11.26
C THR A 148 -18.00 -0.38 -12.09
N ASN A 149 -17.73 -0.04 -13.35
CA ASN A 149 -16.81 -0.78 -14.22
C ASN A 149 -15.35 -0.31 -14.07
N GLY A 150 -15.09 0.72 -13.25
CA GLY A 150 -13.76 1.26 -12.98
C GLY A 150 -12.72 0.19 -12.64
N PRO A 151 -12.98 -0.75 -11.71
CA PRO A 151 -12.04 -1.80 -11.38
C PRO A 151 -11.55 -2.61 -12.60
N LEU A 152 -12.46 -3.03 -13.48
CA LEU A 152 -12.12 -3.87 -14.63
C LEU A 152 -11.17 -3.18 -15.61
N PHE A 153 -11.34 -1.87 -15.82
CA PHE A 153 -10.57 -1.11 -16.81
C PHE A 153 -9.32 -0.43 -16.24
N ASN A 154 -9.16 -0.36 -14.92
CA ASN A 154 -8.10 0.44 -14.28
C ASN A 154 -7.21 -0.37 -13.32
N LEU A 155 -7.66 -1.50 -12.76
CA LEU A 155 -6.78 -2.34 -11.92
C LEU A 155 -5.58 -2.97 -12.66
N PRO A 156 -5.66 -3.28 -13.97
CA PRO A 156 -4.50 -3.79 -14.72
C PRO A 156 -3.37 -2.78 -14.98
N PHE A 157 -3.60 -1.49 -14.67
CA PHE A 157 -2.74 -0.37 -15.02
C PHE A 157 -2.32 0.40 -13.78
N HIS A 158 -1.21 1.13 -13.91
CA HIS A 158 -0.56 1.87 -12.83
C HIS A 158 -0.08 3.22 -13.33
N HIS A 159 -0.02 4.18 -12.40
CA HIS A 159 0.63 5.47 -12.59
C HIS A 159 1.62 5.76 -11.48
N GLU A 160 2.44 6.79 -11.71
CA GLU A 160 3.44 7.27 -10.76
C GLU A 160 2.87 8.33 -9.83
N VAL A 161 3.24 8.24 -8.55
CA VAL A 161 3.07 9.29 -7.56
C VAL A 161 4.42 9.95 -7.30
N GLY A 162 4.45 11.28 -7.24
CA GLY A 162 5.66 12.04 -6.98
C GLY A 162 6.73 11.78 -8.06
N ILE A 163 7.95 11.42 -7.65
CA ILE A 163 9.03 11.06 -8.59
C ILE A 163 8.94 9.60 -9.10
N GLY A 164 7.90 8.87 -8.71
CA GLY A 164 7.60 7.55 -9.22
C GLY A 164 8.62 6.49 -8.81
N GLY A 165 8.87 5.55 -9.71
CA GLY A 165 9.76 4.41 -9.44
C GLY A 165 11.23 4.79 -9.19
N LYS A 166 11.62 6.05 -9.48
CA LYS A 166 12.96 6.56 -9.16
C LYS A 166 13.25 6.55 -7.65
N ALA A 167 12.21 6.66 -6.81
CA ALA A 167 12.34 6.58 -5.36
C ALA A 167 12.79 5.20 -4.86
N PHE A 168 12.75 4.15 -5.71
CA PHE A 168 13.12 2.79 -5.33
C PHE A 168 14.64 2.55 -5.28
N ALA A 169 15.43 3.41 -5.93
CA ALA A 169 16.88 3.21 -6.10
C ALA A 169 17.64 2.99 -4.77
N PRO A 170 17.39 3.76 -3.68
CA PRO A 170 18.04 3.51 -2.39
C PRO A 170 17.74 2.12 -1.81
N PHE A 171 16.59 1.53 -2.14
CA PHE A 171 16.18 0.21 -1.68
C PHE A 171 16.77 -0.89 -2.57
N ASP A 172 16.77 -0.69 -3.89
CA ASP A 172 17.25 -1.68 -4.86
C ASP A 172 18.77 -1.79 -4.90
N HIS A 173 19.47 -0.74 -4.46
CA HIS A 173 20.94 -0.68 -4.42
C HIS A 173 21.51 -0.41 -3.03
N GLY A 174 20.69 -0.43 -1.97
CA GLY A 174 21.15 -0.13 -0.61
C GLY A 174 21.82 -1.29 0.12
N GLY A 175 21.73 -2.51 -0.41
CA GLY A 175 22.26 -3.71 0.23
C GLY A 175 23.76 -3.92 0.05
N ASN A 176 24.18 -5.13 0.43
CA ASN A 176 25.59 -5.53 0.39
C ASN A 176 26.10 -5.64 -1.05
N TRP A 177 27.39 -5.39 -1.21
CA TRP A 177 28.07 -5.60 -2.48
C TRP A 177 28.10 -7.09 -2.86
N ASN A 178 27.67 -7.41 -4.08
CA ASN A 178 27.77 -8.74 -4.63
C ASN A 178 29.00 -8.83 -5.57
N PRO A 179 30.12 -9.42 -5.13
CA PRO A 179 31.36 -9.43 -5.91
C PRO A 179 31.27 -10.35 -7.14
N ARG A 180 30.26 -11.23 -7.23
CA ARG A 180 30.08 -12.13 -8.38
C ARG A 180 29.49 -11.42 -9.59
N PHE A 181 28.66 -10.41 -9.35
CA PHE A 181 27.92 -9.69 -10.40
C PHE A 181 28.29 -8.21 -10.48
N ASP A 182 29.23 -7.74 -9.66
CA ASP A 182 29.69 -6.34 -9.62
C ASP A 182 28.55 -5.33 -9.41
N VAL A 183 27.56 -5.70 -8.58
CA VAL A 183 26.38 -4.89 -8.28
C VAL A 183 26.04 -4.91 -6.79
N ARG A 184 25.41 -3.84 -6.30
CA ARG A 184 24.78 -3.86 -4.96
C ARG A 184 23.49 -4.66 -5.01
N SER A 185 23.27 -5.47 -3.98
CA SER A 185 22.03 -6.19 -3.77
C SER A 185 20.93 -5.25 -3.25
N PRO A 186 19.64 -5.58 -3.45
CA PRO A 186 18.55 -4.90 -2.76
C PRO A 186 18.63 -5.08 -1.25
N LEU A 187 18.08 -4.12 -0.51
CA LEU A 187 17.84 -4.27 0.92
C LEU A 187 16.85 -5.43 1.17
N PRO A 188 17.03 -6.20 2.26
CA PRO A 188 16.11 -7.27 2.59
C PRO A 188 14.72 -6.72 2.89
N ALA A 189 13.70 -7.29 2.25
CA ALA A 189 12.31 -7.01 2.54
C ALA A 189 11.76 -7.99 3.59
N THR A 190 10.81 -7.52 4.38
CA THR A 190 10.07 -8.34 5.34
C THR A 190 8.63 -8.41 4.89
N ASP A 191 8.16 -9.60 4.54
CA ASP A 191 6.77 -9.82 4.15
C ASP A 191 5.85 -9.59 5.36
N PHE A 192 4.65 -9.06 5.14
CA PHE A 192 3.63 -9.01 6.18
C PHE A 192 3.27 -10.43 6.65
N GLY A 193 3.07 -10.57 7.95
CA GLY A 193 2.58 -11.80 8.58
C GLY A 193 1.27 -11.58 9.35
N PRO A 194 0.67 -12.66 9.86
CA PRO A 194 -0.58 -12.57 10.60
C PRO A 194 -0.36 -11.87 11.96
N THR A 195 -1.40 -11.21 12.47
CA THR A 195 -1.35 -10.48 13.75
C THR A 195 -1.04 -11.37 14.97
N VAL A 196 -1.30 -12.68 14.88
CA VAL A 196 -0.99 -13.65 15.94
C VAL A 196 0.49 -14.06 15.98
N ALA A 197 1.23 -13.79 14.91
CA ALA A 197 2.66 -14.07 14.79
C ALA A 197 3.32 -13.03 13.87
N PRO A 198 3.35 -11.75 14.29
CA PRO A 198 3.87 -10.69 13.46
C PRO A 198 5.37 -10.89 13.22
N PRO A 199 5.85 -10.65 11.98
CA PRO A 199 7.27 -10.73 11.67
C PRO A 199 8.01 -9.59 12.37
N ALA A 200 9.25 -9.86 12.81
CA ALA A 200 10.10 -8.88 13.44
C ALA A 200 11.47 -8.87 12.76
N VAL A 201 12.02 -7.67 12.55
CA VAL A 201 13.38 -7.48 12.10
C VAL A 201 14.24 -6.90 13.21
N PRO A 202 15.52 -7.29 13.31
CA PRO A 202 16.44 -6.63 14.23
C PRO A 202 16.53 -5.14 13.90
N SER A 203 16.36 -4.28 14.90
CA SER A 203 16.67 -2.86 14.73
C SER A 203 18.16 -2.71 14.44
N PRO A 204 18.56 -1.91 13.44
CA PRO A 204 19.96 -1.52 13.31
C PRO A 204 20.40 -0.84 14.61
N SER A 205 21.61 -1.14 15.07
CA SER A 205 22.17 -0.51 16.27
C SER A 205 22.41 0.99 15.99
N GLY A 206 21.42 1.83 16.29
CA GLY A 206 21.48 3.27 16.09
C GLY A 206 20.09 3.88 16.25
N ARG A 207 19.96 4.79 17.20
CA ARG A 207 18.71 5.52 17.46
C ARG A 207 18.33 6.34 16.21
N PRO A 208 17.15 6.17 15.60
CA PRO A 208 16.63 7.14 14.65
C PRO A 208 16.35 8.45 15.41
N GLY A 209 16.84 9.59 14.94
CA GLY A 209 16.51 10.90 15.53
C GLY A 209 17.66 11.68 16.17
N GLY A 210 18.92 11.40 15.83
CA GLY A 210 20.00 12.35 16.10
C GLY A 210 19.86 13.59 15.21
N VAL A 211 19.26 14.66 15.72
CA VAL A 211 19.27 15.99 15.09
C VAL A 211 20.75 16.41 14.92
N PRO A 212 21.23 16.78 13.72
CA PRO A 212 22.56 17.37 13.59
C PRO A 212 22.57 18.71 14.34
N ALA A 213 23.57 18.91 15.20
CA ALA A 213 23.92 20.21 15.75
C ALA A 213 24.62 21.09 14.70
#